data_AF-A0A351GL44-F1
#
_entry.id   AF-A0A351GL44-F1
#
_cell.length_a   1.000
_cell.length_b   1.000
_cell.length_c   1.000
_cell.angle_alpha   90.00
_cell.angle_beta   90.00
_cell.angle_gamma   90.00
#
_symmetry.space_group_name_H-M   'P 1'
#
loop_
_entity.id
_entity.type
_entity.pdbx_description
1 polymer ?
#
loop_
_entity_poly.entity_id
_entity_poly.type
_entity_poly.pdbx_seq_one_letter_code
_entity_poly.pdbx_strand_id
1 'polypeptide(L)'
;RAKDAKGRAEIALEIGELELQARELDLEALTVRAPFDGVLLNFNANIGDCVAQGSQAAEIYDPTEKSVETFVYVNQLVDADNVGVVAGNPVQVVRTNGQICEGVFSLIETEANLESQNVKAKIELSETCAPYLFLNEAVGIKTLSTAS
;
A
#
# COMPACT_ATOMS: atom_id res chain seq x y z
N ARG A 1 4.06 -54.23 16.85
CA ARG A 1 3.23 -53.94 18.04
C ARG A 1 3.83 -52.82 18.91
N ALA A 2 4.97 -53.00 19.59
CA ALA A 2 5.53 -51.95 20.47
C ALA A 2 6.03 -50.70 19.70
N LYS A 3 6.67 -50.89 18.53
CA LYS A 3 7.06 -49.78 17.64
C LYS A 3 5.85 -49.01 17.09
N ASP A 4 4.79 -49.72 16.70
CA ASP A 4 3.55 -49.10 16.21
C ASP A 4 2.81 -48.33 17.31
N ALA A 5 2.83 -48.83 18.56
CA ALA A 5 2.25 -48.14 19.70
C ALA A 5 3.02 -46.86 20.06
N LYS A 6 4.37 -46.91 19.99
CA LYS A 6 5.22 -45.73 20.18
C LYS A 6 4.96 -44.68 19.09
N GLY A 7 4.96 -45.07 17.81
CA GLY A 7 4.70 -44.14 16.70
C GLY A 7 3.31 -43.49 16.79
N ARG A 8 2.28 -44.23 17.21
CA ARG A 8 0.95 -43.66 17.47
C ARG A 8 0.95 -42.66 18.62
N ALA A 9 1.70 -42.93 19.69
CA ALA A 9 1.83 -42.02 20.83
C ALA A 9 2.60 -40.74 20.45
N GLU A 10 3.64 -40.86 19.61
CA GLU A 10 4.39 -39.72 19.09
C GLU A 10 3.51 -38.83 18.20
N ILE A 11 2.74 -39.43 17.27
CA ILE A 11 1.79 -38.68 16.43
C ILE A 11 0.71 -38.02 17.29
N ALA A 12 0.17 -38.71 18.29
CA ALA A 12 -0.84 -38.13 19.17
C ALA A 12 -0.30 -36.96 20.00
N LEU A 13 0.97 -37.02 20.43
CA LEU A 13 1.65 -35.92 21.09
C LEU A 13 1.82 -34.73 20.15
N GLU A 14 2.32 -34.97 18.94
CA GLU A 14 2.53 -33.91 17.93
C GLU A 14 1.21 -33.21 17.57
N ILE A 15 0.11 -33.97 17.41
CA ILE A 15 -1.24 -33.39 17.22
C ILE A 15 -1.61 -32.51 18.40
N GLY A 16 -1.42 -32.98 19.64
CA GLY A 16 -1.73 -32.21 20.84
C GLY A 16 -0.91 -30.92 20.96
N GLU A 17 0.36 -30.95 20.57
CA GLU A 17 1.24 -29.77 20.54
C GLU A 17 0.77 -28.75 19.49
N LEU A 18 0.41 -29.21 18.30
CA LEU A 18 -0.14 -28.35 17.23
C LEU A 18 -1.49 -27.74 17.63
N GLU A 19 -2.35 -28.50 18.31
CA GLU A 19 -3.62 -27.99 18.84
C GLU A 19 -3.40 -26.92 19.90
N LEU A 20 -2.43 -27.10 20.80
CA LEU A 20 -2.07 -26.08 21.79
C LEU A 20 -1.58 -24.81 21.11
N GLN A 21 -0.65 -24.93 20.16
CA GLN A 21 -0.12 -23.79 19.41
C GLN A 21 -1.24 -23.05 18.65
N ALA A 22 -2.17 -23.78 18.04
CA ALA A 22 -3.32 -23.16 17.37
C ALA A 22 -4.18 -22.34 18.35
N ARG A 23 -4.38 -22.83 19.58
CA ARG A 23 -5.14 -22.10 20.61
C ARG A 23 -4.40 -20.89 21.16
N GLU A 24 -3.07 -20.94 21.23
CA GLU A 24 -2.26 -19.78 21.60
C GLU A 24 -2.38 -18.67 20.55
N LEU A 25 -2.37 -19.02 19.25
CA LEU A 25 -2.59 -18.08 18.16
C LEU A 25 -4.02 -17.51 18.18
N ASP A 26 -5.04 -18.36 18.42
CA ASP A 26 -6.43 -17.90 18.58
C ASP A 26 -6.56 -16.87 19.72
N LEU A 27 -5.85 -17.09 20.83
CA LEU A 27 -5.86 -16.18 21.98
C LEU A 27 -5.17 -14.85 21.67
N GLU A 28 -4.01 -14.89 20.99
CA GLU A 28 -3.31 -13.69 20.56
C GLU A 28 -4.16 -12.85 19.60
N ALA A 29 -4.86 -13.52 18.67
CA ALA A 29 -5.73 -12.88 17.68
C ALA A 29 -6.95 -12.14 18.30
N LEU A 30 -7.28 -12.38 19.58
CA LEU A 30 -8.30 -11.59 20.29
C LEU A 30 -7.85 -10.14 20.54
N THR A 31 -6.54 -9.87 20.49
CA THR A 31 -6.00 -8.51 20.58
C THR A 31 -5.58 -8.03 19.18
N VAL A 32 -6.42 -7.21 18.56
CA VAL A 32 -6.09 -6.60 17.26
C VAL A 32 -5.02 -5.53 17.46
N ARG A 33 -3.91 -5.67 16.74
CA ARG A 33 -2.79 -4.72 16.72
C ARG A 33 -2.67 -4.08 15.34
N ALA A 34 -2.19 -2.84 15.28
CA ALA A 34 -1.83 -2.22 14.02
C ALA A 34 -0.65 -3.00 13.37
N PRO A 35 -0.69 -3.26 12.05
CA PRO A 35 0.39 -3.98 11.37
C PRO A 35 1.66 -3.14 11.16
N PHE A 36 1.55 -1.81 11.24
CA PHE A 36 2.65 -0.86 11.13
C PHE A 36 2.30 0.46 11.87
N ASP A 37 3.30 1.30 12.11
CA ASP A 37 3.12 2.61 12.72
C ASP A 37 2.52 3.61 11.71
N GLY A 38 1.48 4.34 12.11
CA GLY A 38 0.82 5.26 11.18
C GLY A 38 -0.29 6.08 11.81
N VAL A 39 -1.12 6.68 10.95
CA VAL A 39 -2.27 7.49 11.35
C VAL A 39 -3.55 6.73 11.04
N LEU A 40 -4.39 6.57 12.06
CA LEU A 40 -5.70 5.95 11.97
C LEU A 40 -6.66 6.85 11.18
N LEU A 41 -7.17 6.36 10.04
CA LEU A 41 -8.18 7.06 9.22
C LEU A 41 -9.58 6.79 9.74
N ASN A 42 -9.86 5.51 9.96
CA ASN A 42 -11.18 5.07 10.37
C ASN A 42 -11.08 3.82 11.24
N PHE A 43 -12.02 3.68 12.15
CA PHE A 43 -12.19 2.51 13.01
C PHE A 43 -13.69 2.22 13.10
N ASN A 44 -14.13 1.19 12.40
CA ASN A 44 -15.56 0.95 12.16
C ASN A 44 -16.28 0.30 13.36
N ALA A 45 -15.55 -0.41 14.21
CA ALA A 45 -16.14 -1.14 15.33
C ALA A 45 -16.30 -0.25 16.56
N ASN A 46 -17.41 -0.40 17.27
CA ASN A 46 -17.63 0.22 18.57
C ASN A 46 -17.48 -0.80 19.71
N ILE A 47 -17.32 -0.28 20.92
CA ILE A 47 -17.30 -1.12 22.12
C ILE A 47 -18.66 -1.81 22.28
N GLY A 48 -18.66 -3.14 22.31
CA GLY A 48 -19.86 -3.97 22.41
C GLY A 48 -20.33 -4.54 21.07
N ASP A 49 -19.75 -4.13 19.95
CA ASP A 49 -20.07 -4.70 18.65
C ASP A 49 -19.56 -6.15 18.54
N CYS A 50 -20.36 -7.00 17.91
CA CYS A 50 -19.93 -8.32 17.49
C CYS A 50 -19.20 -8.20 16.16
N VAL A 51 -17.91 -8.55 16.14
CA VAL A 51 -17.07 -8.53 14.93
C VAL A 51 -16.76 -9.95 14.46
N ALA A 52 -16.49 -10.11 13.16
CA ALA A 52 -16.15 -11.39 12.55
C ALA A 52 -14.70 -11.42 12.08
N GLN A 53 -14.07 -12.59 12.11
CA GLN A 53 -12.74 -12.77 11.55
C GLN A 53 -12.75 -12.43 10.04
N GLY A 54 -11.71 -11.72 9.60
CA GLY A 54 -11.58 -11.28 8.20
C GLY A 54 -12.40 -10.04 7.85
N SER A 55 -13.24 -9.53 8.76
CA SER A 55 -13.89 -8.23 8.57
C SER A 55 -12.90 -7.07 8.78
N GLN A 56 -13.09 -5.98 8.03
CA GLN A 56 -12.24 -4.80 8.13
C GLN A 56 -12.57 -4.02 9.41
N ALA A 57 -11.63 -4.01 10.36
CA ALA A 57 -11.79 -3.27 11.61
C ALA A 57 -11.43 -1.78 11.47
N ALA A 58 -10.34 -1.47 10.77
CA ALA A 58 -9.75 -0.14 10.72
C ALA A 58 -8.99 0.11 9.42
N GLU A 59 -8.73 1.39 9.14
CA GLU A 59 -7.84 1.85 8.08
C GLU A 59 -6.74 2.71 8.70
N ILE A 60 -5.48 2.40 8.38
CA ILE A 60 -4.29 3.12 8.84
C ILE A 60 -3.45 3.42 7.60
N TYR A 61 -2.81 4.58 7.56
CA TYR A 61 -1.83 4.91 6.53
C TYR A 61 -0.53 5.39 7.17
N ASP A 62 0.58 5.17 6.49
CA ASP A 62 1.87 5.74 6.86
C ASP A 62 1.95 7.18 6.31
N PRO A 63 2.11 8.21 7.15
CA PRO A 63 2.21 9.59 6.68
C PRO A 63 3.48 9.88 5.88
N THR A 64 4.53 9.07 6.04
CA THR A 64 5.83 9.21 5.36
C THR A 64 5.87 8.52 4.00
N GLU A 65 4.96 7.57 3.75
CA GLU A 65 4.81 6.88 2.47
C GLU A 65 3.51 7.32 1.77
N LYS A 66 3.61 8.35 0.92
CA LYS A 66 2.48 8.80 0.10
C LYS A 66 2.84 8.81 -1.37
N SER A 67 1.82 8.56 -2.19
CA SER A 67 1.92 8.63 -3.64
C SER A 67 0.83 9.50 -4.23
N VAL A 68 1.12 10.08 -5.39
CA VAL A 68 0.16 10.78 -6.23
C VAL A 68 -0.17 9.92 -7.44
N GLU A 69 -1.46 9.76 -7.70
CA GLU A 69 -1.95 9.18 -8.94
C GLU A 69 -2.19 10.29 -9.97
N THR A 70 -1.72 10.08 -11.19
CA THR A 70 -1.93 11.01 -12.30
C THR A 70 -2.29 10.26 -13.58
N PHE A 71 -2.85 10.99 -14.54
CA PHE A 71 -3.28 10.46 -15.82
C PHE A 71 -2.42 11.08 -16.92
N VAL A 72 -1.77 10.21 -17.70
CA VAL A 72 -0.87 10.58 -18.78
C VAL A 72 -1.55 10.24 -20.09
N TYR A 73 -1.57 11.17 -21.03
CA TYR A 73 -2.15 10.91 -22.35
C TYR A 73 -1.27 9.94 -23.15
N VAL A 74 -1.88 9.04 -23.90
CA VAL A 74 -1.15 8.04 -24.72
C VAL A 74 -0.19 8.71 -25.71
N ASN A 75 -0.51 9.89 -26.23
CA ASN A 75 0.40 10.63 -27.12
C ASN A 75 1.71 11.07 -26.44
N GLN A 76 1.71 11.30 -25.12
CA GLN A 76 2.90 11.62 -24.34
C GLN A 76 3.79 10.40 -24.12
N LEU A 77 3.21 9.19 -24.19
CA LEU A 77 3.94 7.93 -24.04
C LEU A 77 4.66 7.49 -25.32
N VAL A 78 4.27 8.02 -26.49
CA VAL A 78 4.98 7.77 -27.76
C VAL A 78 6.41 8.31 -27.71
N ASP A 79 6.62 9.37 -26.92
CA ASP A 79 7.93 10.00 -26.73
C ASP A 79 8.19 10.25 -25.22
N ALA A 80 7.98 9.19 -24.44
CA ALA A 80 7.99 9.23 -22.97
C ALA A 80 9.29 9.79 -22.38
N ASP A 81 10.43 9.47 -23.00
CA ASP A 81 11.77 9.94 -22.57
C ASP A 81 11.90 11.46 -22.70
N ASN A 82 11.43 12.04 -23.82
CA ASN A 82 11.48 13.50 -24.03
C ASN A 82 10.48 14.24 -23.14
N VAL A 83 9.31 13.66 -22.87
CA VAL A 83 8.30 14.25 -21.97
C VAL A 83 8.68 14.07 -20.50
N GLY A 84 9.53 13.09 -20.19
CA GLY A 84 9.99 12.77 -18.84
C GLY A 84 9.03 11.86 -18.05
N VAL A 85 8.11 11.15 -18.73
CA VAL A 85 7.17 10.21 -18.09
C VAL A 85 7.71 8.79 -18.24
N VAL A 86 8.75 8.49 -17.49
CA VAL A 86 9.39 7.15 -17.45
C VAL A 86 9.56 6.75 -16.00
N ALA A 87 9.34 5.46 -15.69
CA ALA A 87 9.57 4.97 -14.34
C ALA A 87 11.03 5.23 -13.92
N GLY A 88 11.23 5.79 -12.74
CA GLY A 88 12.53 6.25 -12.22
C GLY A 88 12.84 7.72 -12.51
N ASN A 89 12.10 8.40 -13.39
CA ASN A 89 12.36 9.81 -13.66
C ASN A 89 11.85 10.72 -12.53
N PRO A 90 12.61 11.77 -12.19
CA PRO A 90 12.19 12.75 -11.20
C PRO A 90 11.04 13.61 -11.73
N VAL A 91 10.16 14.02 -10.83
CA VAL A 91 8.98 14.82 -11.15
C VAL A 91 8.67 15.78 -10.01
N GLN A 92 8.20 16.97 -10.36
CA GLN A 92 7.79 17.98 -9.40
C GLN A 92 6.27 17.95 -9.23
N VAL A 93 5.83 17.71 -7.99
CA VAL A 93 4.44 17.78 -7.57
C VAL A 93 4.20 19.16 -6.96
N VAL A 94 3.37 19.96 -7.62
CA VAL A 94 3.03 21.32 -7.23
C VAL A 94 1.70 21.30 -6.47
N ARG A 95 1.75 21.63 -5.18
CA ARG A 95 0.56 21.70 -4.33
C ARG A 95 -0.28 22.93 -4.62
N THR A 96 -1.55 22.92 -4.19
CA THR A 96 -2.47 24.07 -4.35
C THR A 96 -1.97 25.34 -3.66
N ASN A 97 -1.15 25.21 -2.62
CA ASN A 97 -0.53 26.32 -1.90
C ASN A 97 0.77 26.83 -2.55
N GLY A 98 1.17 26.29 -3.71
CA GLY A 98 2.38 26.65 -4.44
C GLY A 98 3.66 25.99 -3.97
N GLN A 99 3.63 25.16 -2.91
CA GLN A 99 4.78 24.37 -2.49
C GLN A 99 5.09 23.28 -3.52
N ILE A 100 6.38 23.03 -3.74
CA ILE A 100 6.87 21.99 -4.65
C ILE A 100 7.39 20.83 -3.82
N CYS A 101 6.96 19.63 -4.21
CA CYS A 101 7.41 18.39 -3.66
C CYS A 101 8.09 17.56 -4.73
N GLU A 102 9.30 17.12 -4.44
CA GLU A 102 10.03 16.21 -5.30
C GLU A 102 9.49 14.79 -5.12
N GLY A 103 9.33 14.09 -6.25
CA GLY A 103 8.92 12.71 -6.32
C GLY A 103 9.53 12.02 -7.53
N VAL A 104 9.20 10.74 -7.70
CA VAL A 104 9.69 9.89 -8.78
C VAL A 104 8.52 9.10 -9.35
N PHE A 105 8.43 8.98 -10.68
CA PHE A 105 7.47 8.05 -11.28
C PHE A 105 7.84 6.62 -10.89
N SER A 106 7.01 5.94 -10.09
CA SER A 106 7.29 4.56 -9.67
C SER A 106 6.61 3.53 -10.55
N LEU A 107 5.46 3.89 -11.14
CA LEU A 107 4.73 3.02 -12.05
C LEU A 107 4.06 3.84 -13.15
N ILE A 108 4.10 3.32 -14.37
CA ILE A 108 3.26 3.76 -15.47
C ILE A 108 2.54 2.51 -15.94
N GLU A 109 1.22 2.50 -15.83
CA GLU A 109 0.42 1.37 -16.27
C GLU A 109 0.54 1.21 -17.79
N THR A 110 0.21 0.03 -18.31
CA THR A 110 0.22 -0.22 -19.77
C THR A 110 -1.18 -0.22 -20.36
N GLU A 111 -2.21 -0.19 -19.51
CA GLU A 111 -3.60 -0.21 -19.92
C GLU A 111 -4.13 1.22 -20.09
N ALA A 112 -4.51 1.55 -21.32
CA ALA A 112 -5.12 2.83 -21.62
C ALA A 112 -6.63 2.76 -21.44
N ASN A 113 -7.20 3.76 -20.79
CA ASN A 113 -8.63 3.99 -20.80
C ASN A 113 -9.06 4.36 -22.24
N LEU A 114 -9.92 3.53 -22.83
CA LEU A 114 -10.30 3.67 -24.25
C LEU A 114 -11.11 4.94 -24.56
N GLU A 115 -11.80 5.51 -23.57
CA GLU A 115 -12.61 6.72 -23.74
C GLU A 115 -11.77 7.99 -23.63
N SER A 116 -10.94 8.08 -22.58
CA SER A 116 -10.11 9.26 -22.31
C SER A 116 -8.73 9.23 -22.95
N GLN A 117 -8.31 8.08 -23.50
CA GLN A 117 -6.98 7.85 -24.05
C GLN A 117 -5.85 8.20 -23.07
N ASN A 118 -6.11 7.93 -21.79
CA ASN A 118 -5.17 8.15 -20.69
C ASN A 118 -4.72 6.83 -20.09
N VAL A 119 -3.52 6.85 -19.56
CA VAL A 119 -2.89 5.77 -18.79
C VAL A 119 -2.66 6.30 -17.38
N LYS A 120 -2.87 5.44 -16.37
CA LYS A 120 -2.55 5.82 -14.99
C LYS A 120 -1.04 5.74 -14.73
N ALA A 121 -0.53 6.72 -14.02
CA ALA A 121 0.82 6.72 -13.51
C ALA A 121 0.82 7.02 -12.01
N LYS A 122 1.77 6.42 -11.30
CA LYS A 122 2.00 6.60 -9.87
C LYS A 122 3.31 7.33 -9.66
N ILE A 123 3.27 8.35 -8.82
CA ILE A 123 4.43 9.12 -8.38
C ILE A 123 4.60 8.88 -6.89
N GLU A 124 5.75 8.32 -6.50
CA GLU A 124 6.14 8.23 -5.10
C GLU A 124 6.78 9.54 -4.66
N LEU A 125 6.31 10.07 -3.54
CA LEU A 125 6.83 11.30 -2.97
C LEU A 125 8.04 11.01 -2.10
N SER A 126 8.96 11.98 -2.03
CA SER A 126 10.01 11.93 -1.02
C SER A 126 9.44 11.88 0.40
N GLU A 127 10.09 11.11 1.29
CA GLU A 127 9.74 11.00 2.72
C GLU A 127 9.68 12.36 3.42
N THR A 128 10.43 13.35 2.92
CA THR A 128 10.43 14.72 3.46
C THR A 128 9.19 15.52 3.09
N CYS A 129 8.55 15.23 1.95
CA CYS A 129 7.32 15.93 1.56
C CYS A 129 6.06 15.15 1.97
N ALA A 130 6.06 13.82 1.85
CA ALA A 130 4.88 12.99 2.05
C ALA A 130 4.07 13.33 3.33
N PRO A 131 4.69 13.59 4.50
CA PRO A 131 3.94 13.95 5.71
C PRO A 131 3.07 15.19 5.57
N TYR A 132 3.47 16.15 4.74
CA TYR A 132 2.79 17.44 4.58
C TYR A 132 1.68 17.45 3.55
N LEU A 133 1.62 16.46 2.66
CA LEU A 133 0.56 16.33 1.65
C LEU A 133 -0.69 15.70 2.26
N PHE A 134 -1.87 16.27 2.02
CA PHE A 134 -3.11 15.64 2.49
C PHE A 134 -3.53 14.48 1.59
N LEU A 135 -4.22 13.49 2.15
CA LEU A 135 -4.87 12.46 1.34
C LEU A 135 -5.92 13.09 0.44
N ASN A 136 -5.98 12.66 -0.81
CA ASN A 136 -6.86 13.19 -1.86
C ASN A 136 -6.65 14.70 -2.14
N GLU A 137 -5.49 15.27 -1.80
CA GLU A 137 -5.15 16.65 -2.18
C GLU A 137 -4.97 16.75 -3.70
N ALA A 138 -5.65 17.72 -4.32
CA ALA A 138 -5.41 18.02 -5.72
C ALA A 138 -4.02 18.65 -5.91
N VAL A 139 -3.26 18.17 -6.89
CA VAL A 139 -1.91 18.65 -7.17
C VAL A 139 -1.68 18.82 -8.66
N GLY A 140 -0.80 19.74 -9.04
CA GLY A 140 -0.26 19.87 -10.39
C GLY A 140 0.98 19.00 -10.56
N ILE A 141 1.17 18.42 -11.74
CA ILE A 141 2.36 17.63 -12.07
C ILE A 141 3.20 18.39 -13.10
N LYS A 142 4.49 18.56 -12.80
CA LYS A 142 5.47 19.13 -13.70
C LYS A 142 6.57 18.11 -13.95
N THR A 143 6.57 17.53 -15.14
CA THR A 143 7.60 16.60 -15.57
C THR A 143 8.90 17.33 -15.85
N LEU A 144 10.02 16.67 -15.57
CA LEU A 144 11.35 17.16 -15.88
C LEU A 144 11.86 16.34 -17.07
N SER A 145 11.97 16.98 -18.23
CA SER A 145 12.55 16.32 -19.40
C SER A 145 14.02 16.00 -19.13
N THR A 146 14.41 14.76 -19.40
CA THR A 146 15.82 14.33 -19.37
C THR A 146 16.50 14.49 -20.74
N ALA A 147 15.80 15.02 -21.75
CA ALA A 147 16.37 15.26 -23.06
C ALA A 147 17.38 16.42 -23.01
N SER A 148 18.66 16.08 -23.12
CA SER A 148 19.74 17.02 -23.46
C SER A 148 19.82 17.24 -24.96
#